data_AF-A0A497L719-F1
#
_entry.id   AF-A0A497L719-F1
#
_cell.length_a   1.000
_cell.length_b   1.000
_cell.length_c   1.000
_cell.angle_alpha   90.00
_cell.angle_beta   90.00
_cell.angle_gamma   90.00
#
_symmetry.space_group_name_H-M   'P 1'
#
loop_
_entity.id
_entity.type
_entity.pdbx_description
1 polymer ?
#
loop_
_entity_poly.entity_id
_entity_poly.type
_entity_poly.pdbx_seq_one_letter_code
_entity_poly.pdbx_strand_id
1 'polypeptide(L)'
;MAEEELRAKLRAATEAFSSERVRWLLGRSKYIAEVGKLKPEEVKALITDVLREEMERGHILSELKANGPLTVPELSERTGLPKRRIMWHLICMMKDGRVAIWGKKGDYYAFSATKG
;
A
#
# COMPACT_ATOMS: atom_id res chain seq x y z
N MET A 1 18.08 -6.39 -13.52
CA MET A 1 17.29 -5.19 -13.16
C MET A 1 15.83 -5.30 -13.57
N ALA A 2 15.48 -5.50 -14.86
CA ALA A 2 14.08 -5.60 -15.29
C ALA A 2 13.29 -6.75 -14.65
N GLU A 3 13.91 -7.93 -14.47
CA GLU A 3 13.26 -9.07 -13.82
C GLU A 3 12.96 -8.82 -12.33
N GLU A 4 13.88 -8.15 -11.63
CA GLU A 4 13.74 -7.86 -10.21
C GLU A 4 12.66 -6.78 -9.96
N GLU A 5 12.61 -5.76 -10.83
CA GLU A 5 11.52 -4.79 -10.83
C GLU A 5 10.16 -5.44 -11.11
N LEU A 6 10.09 -6.38 -12.06
CA LEU A 6 8.87 -7.14 -12.33
C LEU A 6 8.43 -7.97 -11.11
N ARG A 7 9.38 -8.67 -10.46
CA ARG A 7 9.11 -9.44 -9.23
C ARG A 7 8.60 -8.53 -8.11
N ALA A 8 9.18 -7.34 -7.94
CA ALA A 8 8.71 -6.36 -6.97
C ALA A 8 7.27 -5.91 -7.25
N LYS A 9 6.94 -5.60 -8.52
CA LYS A 9 5.57 -5.25 -8.93
C LYS A 9 4.58 -6.40 -8.69
N LEU A 10 4.98 -7.65 -8.96
CA LEU A 10 4.14 -8.82 -8.70
C LEU A 10 3.89 -9.03 -7.21
N ARG A 11 4.91 -8.87 -6.35
CA ARG A 11 4.73 -8.92 -4.89
C ARG A 11 3.79 -7.83 -4.40
N ALA A 12 3.98 -6.60 -4.88
CA ALA A 12 3.11 -5.48 -4.56
C ALA A 12 1.65 -5.75 -4.98
N ALA A 13 1.46 -6.34 -6.17
CA ALA A 13 0.15 -6.74 -6.65
C ALA A 13 -0.48 -7.80 -5.75
N THR A 14 0.25 -8.87 -5.40
CA THR A 14 -0.25 -9.91 -4.48
C THR A 14 -0.71 -9.30 -3.16
N GLU A 15 0.10 -8.46 -2.53
CA GLU A 15 -0.27 -7.78 -1.28
C GLU A 15 -1.49 -6.86 -1.43
N ALA A 16 -1.59 -6.14 -2.55
CA ALA A 16 -2.73 -5.27 -2.83
C ALA A 16 -4.03 -6.05 -2.99
N PHE A 17 -4.02 -7.14 -3.79
CA PHE A 17 -5.21 -7.95 -4.04
C PHE A 17 -5.63 -8.80 -2.84
N SER A 18 -4.71 -9.13 -1.94
CA SER A 18 -5.04 -9.77 -0.66
C SER A 18 -5.70 -8.81 0.34
N SER A 19 -5.62 -7.49 0.13
CA SER A 19 -6.16 -6.52 1.07
C SER A 19 -7.69 -6.56 1.12
N GLU A 20 -8.25 -6.42 2.33
CA GLU A 20 -9.70 -6.42 2.53
C GLU A 20 -10.39 -5.30 1.75
N ARG A 21 -9.76 -4.13 1.64
CA ARG A 21 -10.27 -2.99 0.87
C ARG A 21 -10.44 -3.32 -0.61
N VAL A 22 -9.47 -3.95 -1.26
CA VAL A 22 -9.58 -4.34 -2.68
C VAL A 22 -10.62 -5.44 -2.87
N ARG A 23 -10.61 -6.47 -2.02
CA ARG A 23 -11.60 -7.56 -2.08
C ARG A 23 -13.04 -7.03 -1.94
N TRP A 24 -13.27 -6.14 -0.98
CA TRP A 24 -14.57 -5.51 -0.76
C TRP A 24 -15.00 -4.64 -1.94
N LEU A 25 -14.09 -3.78 -2.43
CA LEU A 25 -14.34 -2.87 -3.54
C LEU A 25 -14.76 -3.61 -4.81
N LEU A 26 -14.00 -4.63 -5.21
CA LEU A 26 -14.29 -5.39 -6.43
C LEU A 26 -15.58 -6.19 -6.28
N GLY A 27 -15.79 -6.82 -5.12
CA GLY A 27 -16.98 -7.62 -4.83
C GLY A 27 -18.27 -6.80 -4.70
N ARG A 28 -18.19 -5.48 -4.48
CA ARG A 28 -19.35 -4.59 -4.29
C ARG A 28 -19.39 -3.39 -5.23
N SER A 29 -18.63 -3.42 -6.32
CA SER A 29 -18.54 -2.33 -7.30
C SER A 29 -19.89 -1.83 -7.82
N LYS A 30 -20.83 -2.75 -8.15
CA LYS A 30 -22.20 -2.39 -8.57
C LYS A 30 -22.98 -1.66 -7.48
N TYR A 31 -22.89 -2.14 -6.23
CA TYR A 31 -23.55 -1.51 -5.08
C TYR A 31 -23.00 -0.10 -4.81
N ILE A 32 -21.69 0.10 -4.95
CA ILE A 32 -21.05 1.42 -4.79
C ILE A 32 -21.56 2.39 -5.87
N ALA A 33 -21.70 1.93 -7.12
CA ALA A 33 -22.25 2.74 -8.20
C ALA A 33 -23.69 3.18 -7.92
N GLU A 34 -24.53 2.25 -7.47
CA GLU A 34 -25.95 2.49 -7.18
C GLU A 34 -26.15 3.45 -5.99
N VAL A 35 -25.48 3.19 -4.86
CA VAL A 35 -25.61 4.02 -3.65
C VAL A 35 -24.97 5.39 -3.84
N GLY A 36 -23.80 5.44 -4.46
CA GLY A 36 -23.08 6.69 -4.72
C GLY A 36 -23.68 7.51 -5.87
N LYS A 37 -24.65 6.95 -6.61
CA LYS A 37 -25.21 7.53 -7.85
C LYS A 37 -24.11 7.94 -8.84
N LEU A 38 -23.07 7.12 -8.90
CA LEU A 38 -21.89 7.38 -9.71
C LEU A 38 -22.11 6.92 -11.14
N LYS A 39 -21.60 7.70 -12.10
CA LYS A 39 -21.50 7.30 -13.50
C LYS A 39 -20.43 6.20 -13.65
N PRO A 40 -20.50 5.37 -14.71
CA PRO A 40 -19.52 4.31 -14.95
C PRO A 40 -18.06 4.79 -14.94
N GLU A 41 -17.81 5.99 -15.46
CA GLU A 41 -16.48 6.60 -15.51
C GLU A 41 -15.96 6.99 -14.12
N GLU A 42 -16.85 7.48 -13.24
CA GLU A 42 -16.53 7.84 -11.87
C GLU A 42 -16.23 6.60 -11.03
N VAL A 43 -16.99 5.51 -11.24
CA VAL A 43 -16.73 4.21 -10.62
C VAL A 43 -15.36 3.68 -11.06
N LYS A 44 -15.05 3.77 -12.36
CA LYS A 44 -13.76 3.34 -12.90
C LYS A 44 -12.60 4.16 -12.32
N ALA A 45 -12.75 5.48 -12.22
CA ALA A 45 -11.75 6.36 -11.62
C ALA A 45 -11.50 6.00 -10.16
N LEU A 46 -12.59 5.85 -9.38
CA LEU A 46 -12.52 5.43 -7.98
C LEU A 46 -11.77 4.10 -7.84
N ILE A 47 -12.14 3.09 -8.63
CA ILE A 47 -11.48 1.78 -8.58
C ILE A 47 -9.99 1.90 -8.91
N THR A 48 -9.65 2.67 -9.94
CA THR A 48 -8.26 2.88 -10.36
C THR A 48 -7.43 3.54 -9.26
N ASP A 49 -7.98 4.55 -8.60
CA ASP A 49 -7.29 5.26 -7.53
C ASP A 49 -7.09 4.37 -6.29
N VAL A 50 -8.12 3.61 -5.88
CA VAL A 50 -7.97 2.66 -4.77
C VAL A 50 -6.93 1.59 -5.10
N LEU A 51 -6.94 1.02 -6.31
CA LEU A 51 -5.96 0.03 -6.71
C LEU A 51 -4.53 0.61 -6.72
N ARG A 52 -4.35 1.84 -7.21
CA ARG A 52 -3.05 2.52 -7.19
C ARG A 52 -2.52 2.67 -5.76
N GLU A 53 -3.37 3.14 -4.83
CA GLU A 53 -2.97 3.26 -3.44
C GLU A 53 -2.62 1.91 -2.80
N GLU A 54 -3.39 0.87 -3.09
CA GLU A 54 -3.17 -0.47 -2.54
C GLU A 54 -1.91 -1.12 -3.12
N MET A 55 -1.58 -0.87 -4.40
CA MET A 55 -0.31 -1.27 -4.98
C MET A 55 0.88 -0.60 -4.28
N GLU A 56 0.79 0.69 -4.00
CA GLU A 56 1.84 1.42 -3.28
C GLU A 56 1.99 0.91 -1.84
N ARG A 57 0.88 0.69 -1.13
CA ARG A 57 0.88 0.07 0.20
C ARG A 57 1.46 -1.35 0.17
N GLY A 58 1.10 -2.13 -0.85
CA GLY A 58 1.63 -3.48 -1.08
C GLY A 58 3.14 -3.48 -1.29
N HIS A 59 3.67 -2.53 -2.08
CA HIS A 59 5.11 -2.38 -2.28
C HIS A 59 5.83 -2.07 -0.97
N ILE A 60 5.35 -1.07 -0.21
CA ILE A 60 5.91 -0.71 1.11
C ILE A 60 5.90 -1.93 2.04
N LEU A 61 4.76 -2.63 2.12
CA LEU A 61 4.62 -3.79 3.00
C LEU A 61 5.55 -4.94 2.59
N SER A 62 5.73 -5.16 1.29
CA SER A 62 6.67 -6.17 0.78
C SER A 62 8.12 -5.85 1.14
N GLU A 63 8.53 -4.58 1.08
CA GLU A 63 9.88 -4.15 1.48
C GLU A 63 10.10 -4.33 2.99
N LEU A 64 9.09 -4.02 3.81
CA LEU A 64 9.14 -4.24 5.26
C LEU A 64 9.20 -5.72 5.63
N LYS A 65 8.46 -6.59 4.93
CA LYS A 65 8.51 -8.04 5.14
C LYS A 65 9.84 -8.64 4.70
N ALA A 66 10.40 -8.16 3.59
CA ALA A 66 11.63 -8.72 3.02
C ALA A 66 12.91 -8.23 3.73
N ASN A 67 12.95 -6.97 4.17
CA ASN A 67 14.17 -6.35 4.69
C ASN A 67 14.11 -6.01 6.20
N GLY A 68 13.00 -6.31 6.86
CA GLY A 68 12.78 -5.97 8.26
C GLY A 68 12.41 -4.49 8.46
N PRO A 69 12.64 -3.94 9.66
CA PRO A 69 12.23 -2.57 9.97
C PRO A 69 12.96 -1.52 9.14
N LEU A 70 12.22 -0.62 8.49
CA LEU A 70 12.77 0.43 7.62
C LEU A 70 12.23 1.81 8.01
N THR A 71 13.06 2.83 7.79
CA THR A 71 12.70 4.24 7.96
C THR A 71 12.06 4.81 6.69
N VAL A 72 11.42 5.99 6.81
CA VAL A 72 10.81 6.68 5.66
C VAL A 72 11.81 6.98 4.52
N PRO A 73 13.04 7.46 4.79
CA PRO A 73 14.04 7.62 3.74
C PRO A 73 14.40 6.31 3.03
N GLU A 74 14.62 5.22 3.77
CA GLU A 74 14.98 3.92 3.21
C GLU A 74 13.84 3.35 2.35
N LEU A 75 12.58 3.50 2.80
CA LEU A 75 11.41 3.11 2.02
C LEU A 75 11.26 3.96 0.75
N SER A 76 11.54 5.26 0.82
CA SER A 76 11.49 6.16 -0.33
C SER A 76 12.50 5.77 -1.40
N GLU A 77 13.72 5.42 -1.00
CA GLU A 77 14.78 4.94 -1.90
C GLU A 77 14.41 3.60 -2.55
N ARG A 78 13.93 2.63 -1.76
CA ARG A 78 13.60 1.29 -2.24
C ARG A 78 12.38 1.25 -3.16
N THR A 79 11.37 2.07 -2.87
CA THR A 79 10.11 2.05 -3.62
C THR A 79 10.05 3.09 -4.74
N GLY A 80 10.96 4.07 -4.74
CA GLY A 80 10.89 5.24 -5.61
C GLY A 80 9.76 6.23 -5.26
N LEU A 81 9.01 5.99 -4.19
CA LEU A 81 7.89 6.86 -3.79
C LEU A 81 8.41 8.08 -3.00
N PRO A 82 7.79 9.26 -3.15
CA PRO A 82 8.15 10.43 -2.36
C PRO A 82 7.94 10.21 -0.86
N LYS A 83 8.86 10.69 -0.01
CA LYS A 83 8.81 10.57 1.46
C LYS A 83 7.46 10.95 2.07
N ARG A 84 6.83 12.04 1.58
CA ARG A 84 5.49 12.48 2.02
C ARG A 84 4.42 11.42 1.75
N ARG A 85 4.51 10.73 0.60
CA ARG A 85 3.57 9.68 0.18
C ARG A 85 3.80 8.40 0.98
N ILE A 86 5.05 8.04 1.25
CA ILE A 86 5.40 6.96 2.18
C ILE A 86 4.80 7.22 3.56
N MET A 87 5.01 8.42 4.13
CA MET A 87 4.50 8.76 5.45
C MET A 87 2.97 8.66 5.52
N TRP A 88 2.27 9.17 4.50
CA TRP A 88 0.81 9.06 4.42
C TRP A 88 0.35 7.59 4.44
N HIS A 89 0.96 6.73 3.62
CA HIS A 89 0.62 5.31 3.58
C HIS A 89 0.92 4.59 4.88
N LEU A 90 2.04 4.90 5.54
CA LEU A 90 2.38 4.34 6.85
C LEU A 90 1.33 4.72 7.90
N ILE A 91 0.86 5.97 7.92
CA ILE A 91 -0.21 6.41 8.84
C ILE A 91 -1.50 5.63 8.60
N CYS A 92 -1.94 5.50 7.34
CA CYS A 92 -3.12 4.70 7.01
C CYS A 92 -2.95 3.23 7.43
N MET A 93 -1.81 2.63 7.09
CA MET A 93 -1.53 1.23 7.43
C MET A 93 -1.36 0.99 8.94
N MET A 94 -0.91 1.98 9.71
CA MET A 94 -0.87 1.90 11.19
C MET A 94 -2.29 1.86 11.76
N LYS A 95 -3.19 2.71 11.24
CA LYS A 95 -4.59 2.72 11.66
C LYS A 95 -5.27 1.37 11.41
N ASP A 96 -4.93 0.74 10.29
CA ASP A 96 -5.45 -0.57 9.90
C ASP A 96 -4.68 -1.73 10.55
N GLY A 97 -3.70 -1.45 11.41
CA GLY A 97 -2.91 -2.46 12.11
C GLY A 97 -1.97 -3.30 11.23
N ARG A 98 -1.66 -2.86 10.00
CA ARG A 98 -0.78 -3.56 9.03
C ARG A 98 0.72 -3.27 9.23
N VAL A 99 1.03 -2.13 9.85
CA VAL A 99 2.40 -1.73 10.20
C VAL A 99 2.42 -1.09 11.59
N ALA A 100 3.58 -1.10 12.25
CA ALA A 100 3.78 -0.46 13.55
C ALA A 100 5.14 0.24 13.60
N ILE A 101 5.28 1.21 14.50
CA ILE A 101 6.59 1.77 14.84
C ILE A 101 7.40 0.70 15.58
N TRP A 102 8.54 0.33 15.02
CA TRP A 102 9.45 -0.64 15.62
C TRP A 102 10.40 0.01 16.63
N GLY A 103 10.86 1.24 16.33
CA GLY A 103 11.80 1.97 17.16
C GLY A 103 12.43 3.15 16.44
N LYS A 104 13.53 3.69 16.97
CA LYS A 104 14.33 4.72 16.30
C LYS A 104 15.56 4.12 15.64
N LYS A 105 15.92 4.64 14.47
CA LYS A 105 17.16 4.37 13.75
C LYS A 105 17.76 5.72 13.34
N GLY A 106 18.74 6.19 14.12
CA GLY A 106 19.20 7.58 14.05
C GLY A 106 18.08 8.56 14.40
N ASP A 107 17.90 9.58 13.57
CA ASP A 107 16.87 10.62 13.76
C ASP A 107 15.47 10.22 13.25
N TYR A 108 15.34 9.03 12.65
CA TYR A 108 14.09 8.56 12.05
C TYR A 108 13.46 7.42 12.85
N TYR A 109 12.13 7.36 12.81
CA TYR A 109 11.40 6.17 13.22
C TYR A 109 11.51 5.08 12.14
N ALA A 110 11.79 3.86 12.58
CA ALA A 110 11.71 2.66 11.79
C ALA A 110 10.34 2.00 12.00
N PHE A 111 9.78 1.47 10.93
CA PHE A 111 8.48 0.81 10.89
C PHE A 111 8.67 -0.66 10.55
N SER A 112 7.84 -1.54 11.09
CA SER A 112 7.80 -2.96 10.73
C SER A 112 6.40 -3.36 10.28
N ALA A 113 6.32 -4.34 9.37
CA ALA A 113 5.07 -5.04 9.13
C ALA A 113 4.62 -5.72 10.43
N THR A 114 3.34 -5.60 10.77
CA THR A 114 2.77 -6.38 11.88
C THR A 114 2.58 -7.82 11.40
N LYS A 115 2.59 -8.78 12.35
CA LYS A 115 2.16 -10.14 12.05
C LYS A 115 0.63 -10.11 11.88
N GLY A 116 0.19 -9.92 10.64
CA GLY A 116 -1.17 -10.27 10.20
C GLY A 116 -1.26 -11.75 9.91
#